data_AF-A0A7Y4ST49-F1
#
_entry.id   AF-A0A7Y4ST49-F1
#
_cell.length_a   1.000
_cell.length_b   1.000
_cell.length_c   1.000
_cell.angle_alpha   90.00
_cell.angle_beta   90.00
_cell.angle_gamma   90.00
#
_symmetry.space_group_name_H-M   'P 1'
#
loop_
_entity.id
_entity.type
_entity.pdbx_description
1 polymer ?
#
loop_
_entity_poly.entity_id
_entity_poly.type
_entity_poly.pdbx_seq_one_letter_code
_entity_poly.pdbx_strand_id
1 'polypeptide(L)'
;MFFRVALALLAVLQDGAKQPDLELSPFHFPARVGGAASAFPSWLVADGSPALVATHFGEEDPFLELCWIEGATGHAGTLVTGQGWFLNWADFPAVAGLADGTRLVAWLELEPAHPHSYGTRFSILAPTWVNGDSMESRSLPRPLEEHRGPGEHGFVSLAPLDETRFLTLWLDGRAAADHDGDTRVYARTIDRAGVLGAETLVDARACSCCPTALVRLANGTHLAAWRDRSEEEVRDIALARFDGGHWSESELLHADGWEIDGCPVNGPRLAASPACVAATWYTGADGSVRVSFGDSRVRGFGAPIRVDDGSPEGRGDLAFLPDEQGPVAARGARVQSTP
;
A
#
# COMPACT_ATOMS: atom_id res chain seq x y z
N MET A 1 -6.35 24.96 14.25
CA MET A 1 -5.02 24.45 14.62
C MET A 1 -4.40 23.95 13.33
N PHE A 2 -3.28 24.53 12.88
CA PHE A 2 -2.65 24.14 11.61
C PHE A 2 -1.82 22.87 11.83
N PHE A 3 -2.12 21.78 11.14
CA PHE A 3 -1.29 20.58 11.14
C PHE A 3 -0.13 20.78 10.16
N ARG A 4 1.09 20.59 10.64
CA ARG A 4 2.28 20.51 9.78
C ARG A 4 2.61 19.04 9.59
N VAL A 5 2.31 18.49 8.42
CA VAL A 5 2.89 17.20 8.00
C VAL A 5 4.35 17.49 7.63
N ALA A 6 5.29 17.00 8.42
CA ALA A 6 6.71 17.06 8.10
C ALA A 6 7.10 15.77 7.38
N LEU A 7 7.25 15.83 6.06
CA LEU A 7 7.81 14.75 5.27
C LEU A 7 9.34 14.81 5.42
N ALA A 8 9.93 13.87 6.16
CA ALA A 8 11.38 13.73 6.23
C ALA A 8 11.81 12.69 5.19
N LEU A 9 12.44 13.16 4.11
CA LEU A 9 13.07 12.33 3.09
C LEU A 9 14.48 11.99 3.57
N LEU A 10 14.82 10.71 3.66
CA LEU A 10 16.18 10.22 3.78
C LEU A 10 16.59 9.64 2.42
N ALA A 11 17.48 10.31 1.68
CA ALA A 11 18.05 9.73 0.48
C ALA A 11 19.14 8.71 0.86
N VAL A 12 19.01 7.47 0.39
CA VAL A 12 20.05 6.44 0.52
C VAL A 12 20.66 6.24 -0.86
N LEU A 13 21.86 6.78 -1.06
CA LEU A 13 22.60 6.64 -2.33
C LEU A 13 23.39 5.32 -2.32
N GLN A 14 23.28 4.53 -3.39
CA GLN A 14 23.99 3.25 -3.53
C GLN A 14 25.52 3.38 -3.61
N ASP A 15 26.06 4.58 -3.92
CA ASP A 15 27.48 4.76 -4.27
C ASP A 15 28.20 5.82 -3.44
N GLY A 16 28.20 5.74 -2.10
CA GLY A 16 29.13 6.50 -1.22
C GLY A 16 29.23 8.02 -1.44
N ALA A 17 28.32 8.59 -2.23
CA ALA A 17 28.32 9.97 -2.65
C ALA A 17 27.83 10.79 -1.45
N LYS A 18 28.36 12.01 -1.35
CA LYS A 18 27.92 12.98 -0.33
C LYS A 18 26.40 12.92 -0.24
N GLN A 19 25.91 12.77 0.99
CA GLN A 19 24.50 12.92 1.32
C GLN A 19 23.98 14.15 0.57
N PRO A 20 22.98 14.03 -0.31
CA PRO A 20 22.49 15.18 -1.06
C PRO A 20 21.98 16.19 -0.04
N ASP A 21 22.19 17.49 -0.29
CA ASP A 21 21.56 18.53 0.50
C ASP A 21 20.05 18.36 0.35
N LEU A 22 19.43 17.74 1.36
CA LEU A 22 18.00 17.46 1.40
C LEU A 22 17.27 18.78 1.66
N GLU A 23 16.79 19.42 0.60
CA GLU A 23 15.94 20.58 0.73
C GLU A 23 14.52 20.15 1.11
N LEU A 24 14.19 20.32 2.40
CA LEU A 24 12.84 20.09 2.90
C LEU A 24 11.93 21.23 2.44
N SER A 25 11.20 21.01 1.36
CA SER A 25 10.14 21.93 0.93
C SER A 25 8.82 21.55 1.62
N PRO A 26 8.20 22.46 2.40
CA PRO A 26 6.86 22.20 2.95
C PRO A 26 5.84 22.12 1.80
N PHE A 27 5.23 20.96 1.62
CA PHE A 27 4.08 20.81 0.73
C PHE A 27 2.79 21.08 1.51
N HIS A 28 2.00 22.05 1.05
CA HIS A 28 0.68 22.30 1.61
C HIS A 28 -0.32 21.37 0.94
N PHE A 29 -0.74 20.34 1.67
CA PHE A 29 -1.81 19.48 1.21
C PHE A 29 -3.13 20.27 1.18
N PRO A 30 -3.81 20.36 0.03
CA PRO A 30 -5.01 21.18 -0.11
C PRO A 30 -6.27 20.52 0.45
N ALA A 31 -6.22 19.22 0.75
CA ALA A 31 -7.34 18.57 1.42
C ALA A 31 -7.41 18.99 2.89
N ARG A 32 -8.58 18.81 3.51
CA ARG A 32 -8.87 19.23 4.89
C ARG A 32 -8.13 18.38 5.92
N VAL A 33 -6.80 18.44 5.96
CA VAL A 33 -5.99 17.76 6.98
C VAL A 33 -6.07 18.59 8.26
N GLY A 34 -6.77 18.06 9.26
CA GLY A 34 -6.74 18.64 10.60
C GLY A 34 -8.04 18.71 11.42
N GLY A 35 -9.02 17.86 11.18
CA GLY A 35 -9.99 17.48 12.22
C GLY A 35 -9.46 16.31 13.06
N ALA A 36 -10.14 15.92 14.14
CA ALA A 36 -9.88 14.69 14.92
C ALA A 36 -10.13 13.37 14.12
N ALA A 37 -9.94 13.47 12.81
CA ALA A 37 -10.82 13.00 11.77
C ALA A 37 -10.06 13.06 10.42
N SER A 38 -8.76 12.81 10.38
CA SER A 38 -8.02 12.61 9.12
C SER A 38 -6.98 11.52 9.31
N ALA A 39 -6.94 10.55 8.40
CA ALA A 39 -6.12 9.35 8.50
C ALA A 39 -5.08 9.33 7.38
N PHE A 40 -3.92 8.83 7.78
CA PHE A 40 -2.61 8.81 7.15
C PHE A 40 -2.64 8.83 5.62
N PRO A 41 -1.91 9.77 4.99
CA PRO A 41 -1.88 9.87 3.55
C PRO A 41 -1.07 8.71 2.93
N SER A 42 -1.57 8.10 1.84
CA SER A 42 -0.84 7.12 1.04
C SER A 42 -0.24 7.78 -0.20
N TRP A 43 1.08 7.71 -0.33
CA TRP A 43 1.80 8.18 -1.52
C TRP A 43 1.76 7.13 -2.61
N LEU A 44 1.37 7.53 -3.82
CA LEU A 44 1.27 6.64 -4.96
C LEU A 44 1.88 7.34 -6.17
N VAL A 45 2.59 6.61 -7.01
CA VAL A 45 3.04 7.11 -8.32
C VAL A 45 2.16 6.45 -9.36
N ALA A 46 1.31 7.21 -10.05
CA ALA A 46 0.57 6.73 -11.20
C ALA A 46 1.01 7.52 -12.43
N ASP A 47 1.29 6.82 -13.53
CA ASP A 47 1.70 7.43 -14.81
C ASP A 47 2.90 8.38 -14.71
N GLY A 48 3.85 8.06 -13.80
CA GLY A 48 5.03 8.88 -13.54
C GLY A 48 4.77 10.17 -12.76
N SER A 49 3.51 10.43 -12.36
CA SER A 49 3.13 11.56 -11.53
C SER A 49 2.91 11.12 -10.09
N PRO A 50 3.47 11.84 -9.10
CA PRO A 50 3.17 11.60 -7.71
C PRO A 50 1.73 11.99 -7.38
N ALA A 51 1.08 11.17 -6.57
CA ALA A 51 -0.25 11.38 -6.08
C ALA A 51 -0.35 11.01 -4.61
N LEU A 52 -1.30 11.63 -3.93
CA LEU A 52 -1.46 11.47 -2.50
C LEU A 52 -2.93 11.30 -2.14
N VAL A 53 -3.28 10.11 -1.70
CA VAL A 53 -4.63 9.78 -1.21
C VAL A 53 -4.67 10.01 0.28
N ALA A 54 -5.66 10.72 0.79
CA ALA A 54 -5.84 10.90 2.23
C ALA A 54 -7.30 10.61 2.58
N THR A 55 -7.54 9.85 3.65
CA THR A 55 -8.90 9.60 4.12
C THR A 55 -9.31 10.69 5.11
N HIS A 56 -10.49 11.27 4.93
CA HIS A 56 -11.04 12.29 5.81
C HIS A 56 -12.20 11.71 6.62
N PHE A 57 -12.48 12.27 7.79
CA PHE A 57 -13.62 11.91 8.60
C PHE A 57 -14.50 13.16 8.78
N GLY A 58 -15.82 12.97 8.78
CA GLY A 58 -16.81 13.98 9.15
C GLY A 58 -17.52 13.58 10.45
N GLU A 59 -17.97 14.57 11.23
CA GLU A 59 -18.66 14.34 12.51
C GLU A 59 -20.13 13.90 12.34
N GLU A 60 -20.74 14.11 11.17
CA GLU A 60 -22.15 13.76 10.94
C GLU A 60 -22.37 12.57 10.00
N ASP A 61 -21.36 12.16 9.20
CA ASP A 61 -21.33 10.93 8.40
C ASP A 61 -19.86 10.64 7.94
N PRO A 62 -19.33 9.40 8.02
CA PRO A 62 -18.00 9.09 7.49
C PRO A 62 -17.98 9.13 5.94
N PHE A 63 -16.96 9.75 5.33
CA PHE A 63 -16.81 9.80 3.86
C PHE A 63 -15.34 9.63 3.43
N LEU A 64 -15.08 9.02 2.28
CA LEU A 64 -13.73 8.96 1.69
C LEU A 64 -13.54 10.11 0.70
N GLU A 65 -12.72 11.09 1.09
CA GLU A 65 -12.18 12.07 0.15
C GLU A 65 -10.92 11.47 -0.51
N LEU A 66 -10.74 11.68 -1.80
CA LEU A 66 -9.53 11.33 -2.54
C LEU A 66 -8.93 12.64 -3.06
N CYS A 67 -7.82 13.07 -2.50
CA CYS A 67 -7.05 14.14 -3.14
C CYS A 67 -6.23 13.55 -4.29
N TRP A 68 -6.22 14.21 -5.44
CA TRP A 68 -5.22 13.94 -6.47
C TRP A 68 -4.26 15.13 -6.58
N ILE A 69 -2.97 14.86 -6.78
CA ILE A 69 -1.97 15.90 -6.99
C ILE A 69 -1.60 15.90 -8.47
N GLU A 70 -1.72 17.05 -9.14
CA GLU A 70 -1.30 17.24 -10.53
C GLU A 70 -0.22 18.34 -10.59
N GLY A 71 1.03 17.92 -10.74
CA GLY A 71 2.17 18.83 -10.72
C GLY A 71 2.41 19.47 -9.34
N ALA A 72 2.61 20.78 -9.29
CA ALA A 72 2.83 21.52 -8.04
C ALA A 72 1.51 21.93 -7.33
N THR A 73 0.37 21.57 -7.91
CA THR A 73 -0.97 21.92 -7.42
C THR A 73 -1.76 20.65 -7.10
N GLY A 74 -2.30 20.56 -5.88
CA GLY A 74 -3.24 19.49 -5.56
C GLY A 74 -4.67 19.92 -5.82
N HIS A 75 -5.46 19.04 -6.44
CA HIS A 75 -6.91 19.19 -6.58
C HIS A 75 -7.57 18.16 -5.65
N ALA A 76 -8.04 18.62 -4.49
CA ALA A 76 -8.67 17.77 -3.47
C ALA A 76 -10.15 17.52 -3.78
N GLY A 77 -10.59 16.27 -3.73
CA GLY A 77 -11.92 15.90 -4.20
C GLY A 77 -12.62 14.71 -3.56
N THR A 78 -13.94 14.74 -3.51
CA THR A 78 -14.68 13.62 -2.94
C THR A 78 -14.85 12.52 -3.98
N LEU A 79 -14.27 11.34 -3.74
CA LEU A 79 -14.38 10.19 -4.64
C LEU A 79 -15.57 9.31 -4.32
N VAL A 80 -15.74 8.99 -3.05
CA VAL A 80 -16.81 8.10 -2.58
C VAL A 80 -17.38 8.67 -1.29
N THR A 81 -18.66 9.03 -1.34
CA THR A 81 -19.48 9.17 -0.12
C THR A 81 -20.28 7.89 0.07
N GLY A 82 -20.50 7.49 1.31
CA GLY A 82 -21.25 6.27 1.61
C GLY A 82 -21.35 6.02 3.10
N GLN A 83 -22.15 5.03 3.47
CA GLN A 83 -22.27 4.53 4.85
C GLN A 83 -21.62 3.15 4.93
N GLY A 84 -21.29 2.67 6.14
CA GLY A 84 -20.78 1.30 6.33
C GLY A 84 -19.28 1.13 6.11
N TRP A 85 -18.51 2.22 6.08
CA TRP A 85 -17.05 2.20 6.02
C TRP A 85 -16.44 1.47 7.22
N PHE A 86 -15.40 0.67 6.97
CA PHE A 86 -14.51 0.21 8.02
C PHE A 86 -13.27 1.09 8.03
N LEU A 87 -13.12 1.88 9.09
CA LEU A 87 -12.01 2.81 9.26
C LEU A 87 -11.11 2.31 10.37
N ASN A 88 -9.81 2.23 10.10
CA ASN A 88 -8.82 1.89 11.11
C ASN A 88 -7.50 2.66 10.86
N TRP A 89 -6.54 2.52 11.77
CA TRP A 89 -5.27 3.24 11.75
C TRP A 89 -4.16 2.53 10.96
N ALA A 90 -4.44 1.34 10.43
CA ALA A 90 -3.47 0.37 9.92
C ALA A 90 -3.58 0.14 8.41
N ASP A 91 -4.79 0.18 7.87
CA ASP A 91 -5.16 -0.19 6.52
C ASP A 91 -5.84 0.99 5.83
N PHE A 92 -5.31 1.33 4.66
CA PHE A 92 -5.61 2.58 3.96
C PHE A 92 -6.13 2.29 2.57
N PRO A 93 -6.96 3.19 2.00
CA PRO A 93 -7.35 3.08 0.61
C PRO A 93 -6.15 3.02 -0.33
N ALA A 94 -6.27 2.21 -1.38
CA ALA A 94 -5.25 2.05 -2.40
C ALA A 94 -5.75 2.60 -3.74
N VAL A 95 -4.85 3.12 -4.58
CA VAL A 95 -5.15 3.45 -5.98
C VAL A 95 -4.03 3.01 -6.92
N ALA A 96 -4.41 2.60 -8.12
CA ALA A 96 -3.50 2.41 -9.25
C ALA A 96 -4.07 3.09 -10.50
N GLY A 97 -3.20 3.55 -11.39
CA GLY A 97 -3.55 4.14 -12.69
C GLY A 97 -2.98 3.34 -13.86
N LEU A 98 -3.71 3.36 -14.97
CA LEU A 98 -3.25 2.91 -16.30
C LEU A 98 -2.86 4.13 -17.12
N ALA A 99 -1.99 3.91 -18.12
CA ALA A 99 -1.47 4.97 -18.98
C ALA A 99 -2.54 5.73 -19.78
N ASP A 100 -3.74 5.16 -19.98
CA ASP A 100 -4.86 5.84 -20.63
C ASP A 100 -5.63 6.80 -19.70
N GLY A 101 -5.23 6.89 -18.43
CA GLY A 101 -5.86 7.70 -17.39
C GLY A 101 -6.92 6.96 -16.56
N THR A 102 -7.24 5.70 -16.90
CA THR A 102 -8.16 4.86 -16.11
C THR A 102 -7.55 4.56 -14.75
N ARG A 103 -8.36 4.61 -13.69
CA ARG A 103 -7.88 4.39 -12.32
C ARG A 103 -8.73 3.35 -11.61
N LEU A 104 -8.13 2.62 -10.69
CA LEU A 104 -8.81 1.74 -9.76
C LEU A 104 -8.55 2.24 -8.35
N VAL A 105 -9.61 2.45 -7.57
CA VAL A 105 -9.51 2.82 -6.15
C VAL A 105 -10.18 1.76 -5.31
N ALA A 106 -9.55 1.37 -4.19
CA ALA A 106 -10.03 0.37 -3.27
C ALA A 106 -10.03 0.88 -1.82
N TRP A 107 -10.98 0.42 -1.01
CA TRP A 107 -11.18 0.83 0.39
C TRP A 107 -11.92 -0.25 1.18
N LEU A 108 -12.06 -0.09 2.49
CA LEU A 108 -12.72 -1.07 3.35
C LEU A 108 -14.16 -0.67 3.71
N GLU A 109 -15.04 -1.65 3.73
CA GLU A 109 -16.39 -1.55 4.26
C GLU A 109 -16.67 -2.70 5.24
N LEU A 110 -17.45 -2.42 6.27
CA LEU A 110 -18.01 -3.43 7.16
C LEU A 110 -18.94 -4.35 6.36
N GLU A 111 -18.92 -5.64 6.70
CA GLU A 111 -19.85 -6.61 6.13
C GLU A 111 -21.20 -6.54 6.88
N PRO A 112 -22.31 -6.12 6.23
CA PRO A 112 -23.56 -5.84 6.94
C PRO A 112 -24.15 -7.04 7.69
N ALA A 113 -23.90 -8.26 7.20
CA ALA A 113 -24.40 -9.49 7.77
C ALA A 113 -23.50 -10.06 8.90
N HIS A 114 -22.28 -9.54 9.05
CA HIS A 114 -21.26 -10.08 9.94
C HIS A 114 -20.63 -8.94 10.75
N PRO A 115 -21.24 -8.58 11.90
CA PRO A 115 -20.63 -7.62 12.82
C PRO A 115 -19.21 -8.08 13.14
N HIS A 116 -18.22 -7.17 13.05
CA HIS A 116 -16.77 -7.44 13.17
C HIS A 116 -16.06 -7.97 11.91
N SER A 117 -16.77 -8.23 10.81
CA SER A 117 -16.14 -8.56 9.52
C SER A 117 -16.12 -7.33 8.61
N TYR A 118 -15.12 -7.27 7.75
CA TYR A 118 -14.97 -6.23 6.74
C TYR A 118 -14.38 -6.81 5.46
N GLY A 119 -14.65 -6.14 4.35
CA GLY A 119 -14.14 -6.51 3.05
C GLY A 119 -13.70 -5.32 2.22
N THR A 120 -12.90 -5.58 1.19
CA THR A 120 -12.43 -4.53 0.29
C THR A 120 -13.51 -4.25 -0.76
N ARG A 121 -13.83 -2.97 -0.96
CA ARG A 121 -14.57 -2.50 -2.13
C ARG A 121 -13.63 -1.82 -3.10
N PHE A 122 -14.02 -1.80 -4.36
CA PHE A 122 -13.32 -1.04 -5.38
C PHE A 122 -14.29 -0.36 -6.35
N SER A 123 -13.81 0.70 -7.00
CA SER A 123 -14.42 1.36 -8.15
C SER A 123 -13.37 1.64 -9.23
N ILE A 124 -13.82 1.60 -10.48
CA ILE A 124 -13.06 2.08 -11.63
C ILE A 124 -13.47 3.52 -11.93
N LEU A 125 -12.47 4.39 -12.17
CA LEU A 125 -12.64 5.76 -12.63
C LEU A 125 -12.20 5.84 -14.07
N ALA A 126 -13.05 6.41 -14.92
CA ALA A 126 -12.72 6.68 -16.30
C ALA A 126 -11.63 7.77 -16.39
N PRO A 127 -10.86 7.83 -17.50
CA PRO A 127 -9.89 8.91 -17.73
C PRO A 127 -10.48 10.32 -17.67
N THR A 128 -11.78 10.45 -17.94
CA THR A 128 -12.52 11.71 -17.91
C THR A 128 -13.04 12.07 -16.52
N TRP A 129 -12.81 11.22 -15.51
CA TRP A 129 -13.27 11.49 -14.15
C TRP A 129 -12.57 12.74 -13.62
N VAL A 130 -13.36 13.71 -13.19
CA VAL A 130 -12.91 14.84 -12.40
C VAL A 130 -13.56 14.80 -11.03
N ASN A 131 -12.94 15.53 -10.11
CA ASN A 131 -13.42 15.65 -8.75
C ASN A 131 -14.90 16.10 -8.68
N GLY A 132 -15.70 15.36 -7.90
CA GLY A 132 -17.10 15.68 -7.65
C GLY A 132 -18.05 15.28 -8.79
N ASP A 133 -17.53 14.54 -9.78
CA ASP A 133 -18.31 14.01 -10.88
C ASP A 133 -19.44 13.08 -10.45
N SER A 134 -20.46 13.00 -11.31
CA SER A 134 -21.57 12.07 -11.18
C SER A 134 -21.12 10.61 -11.32
N MET A 135 -22.05 9.67 -11.08
CA MET A 135 -21.83 8.24 -11.29
C MET A 135 -21.51 7.84 -12.74
N GLU A 136 -21.50 8.76 -13.72
CA GLU A 136 -21.27 8.42 -15.13
C GLU A 136 -19.80 8.14 -15.45
N SER A 137 -18.85 8.82 -14.79
CA SER A 137 -17.40 8.62 -14.98
C SER A 137 -16.80 7.64 -13.96
N ARG A 138 -17.63 6.96 -13.16
CA ARG A 138 -17.23 6.06 -12.07
C ARG A 138 -18.11 4.80 -12.02
N SER A 139 -17.51 3.62 -11.88
CA SER A 139 -18.29 2.39 -11.65
C SER A 139 -18.90 2.36 -10.24
N LEU A 140 -20.05 1.72 -10.09
CA LEU A 140 -20.59 1.39 -8.77
C LEU A 140 -19.55 0.60 -7.94
N PRO A 141 -19.44 0.86 -6.63
CA PRO A 141 -18.60 0.08 -5.74
C PRO A 141 -18.94 -1.40 -5.81
N ARG A 142 -17.92 -2.25 -5.88
CA ARG A 142 -18.07 -3.70 -5.86
C ARG A 142 -17.08 -4.34 -4.89
N PRO A 143 -17.45 -5.46 -4.26
CA PRO A 143 -16.50 -6.24 -3.46
C PRO A 143 -15.36 -6.79 -4.32
N LEU A 144 -14.15 -6.72 -3.79
CA LEU A 144 -12.94 -7.26 -4.42
C LEU A 144 -12.91 -8.78 -4.33
N GLU A 145 -13.27 -9.32 -3.18
CA GLU A 145 -13.23 -10.74 -2.86
C GLU A 145 -14.52 -11.42 -3.33
N GLU A 146 -14.55 -12.74 -3.48
CA GLU A 146 -15.77 -13.53 -3.73
C GLU A 146 -16.46 -13.95 -2.43
N HIS A 147 -15.67 -14.10 -1.37
CA HIS A 147 -16.15 -14.53 -0.06
C HIS A 147 -17.02 -13.45 0.61
N ARG A 148 -18.17 -13.86 1.17
CA ARG A 148 -19.16 -12.98 1.83
C ARG A 148 -19.50 -13.42 3.25
N GLY A 149 -18.81 -14.43 3.76
CA GLY A 149 -18.99 -14.93 5.13
C GLY A 149 -18.17 -14.11 6.15
N PRO A 150 -18.11 -14.58 7.40
CA PRO A 150 -17.27 -13.97 8.43
C PRO A 150 -15.80 -13.96 8.03
N GLY A 151 -15.12 -12.84 8.25
CA GLY A 151 -13.70 -12.70 7.94
C GLY A 151 -13.29 -11.25 7.70
N GLU A 152 -12.00 -11.00 7.88
CA GLU A 152 -11.35 -9.72 7.60
C GLU A 152 -10.66 -9.79 6.25
N HIS A 153 -10.98 -8.89 5.33
CA HIS A 153 -10.33 -8.81 4.02
C HIS A 153 -9.87 -7.37 3.78
N GLY A 154 -8.57 -7.18 3.62
CA GLY A 154 -7.99 -5.85 3.52
C GLY A 154 -6.49 -5.86 3.24
N PHE A 155 -5.84 -4.76 3.59
CA PHE A 155 -4.43 -4.47 3.35
C PHE A 155 -4.07 -4.54 1.88
N VAL A 156 -5.00 -4.09 1.03
CA VAL A 156 -4.93 -4.25 -0.42
C VAL A 156 -3.77 -3.44 -1.04
N SER A 157 -3.04 -4.07 -1.94
CA SER A 157 -2.06 -3.42 -2.81
C SER A 157 -2.46 -3.57 -4.27
N LEU A 158 -2.21 -2.52 -5.06
CA LEU A 158 -2.64 -2.41 -6.44
C LEU A 158 -1.46 -2.01 -7.32
N ALA A 159 -1.37 -2.60 -8.51
CA ALA A 159 -0.43 -2.18 -9.55
C ALA A 159 -1.06 -2.36 -10.94
N PRO A 160 -0.65 -1.59 -11.96
CA PRO A 160 -1.00 -1.91 -13.35
C PRO A 160 -0.39 -3.27 -13.71
N LEU A 161 -1.21 -4.19 -14.21
CA LEU A 161 -0.75 -5.46 -14.79
C LEU A 161 -0.18 -5.21 -16.19
N ASP A 162 -0.97 -4.54 -17.01
CA ASP A 162 -0.69 -4.14 -18.39
C ASP A 162 -1.43 -2.83 -18.70
N GLU A 163 -1.57 -2.46 -19.97
CA GLU A 163 -2.22 -1.23 -20.41
C GLU A 163 -3.74 -1.19 -20.13
N THR A 164 -4.35 -2.32 -19.73
CA THR A 164 -5.81 -2.50 -19.68
C THR A 164 -6.32 -3.14 -18.38
N ARG A 165 -5.41 -3.66 -17.55
CA ARG A 165 -5.72 -4.43 -16.35
C ARG A 165 -4.87 -4.01 -15.17
N PHE A 166 -5.43 -4.21 -13.99
CA PHE A 166 -4.78 -4.08 -12.70
C PHE A 166 -4.50 -5.47 -12.12
N LEU A 167 -3.43 -5.58 -11.34
CA LEU A 167 -3.15 -6.69 -10.44
C LEU A 167 -3.41 -6.21 -9.00
N THR A 168 -4.02 -7.08 -8.21
CA THR A 168 -4.35 -6.82 -6.80
C THR A 168 -3.73 -7.90 -5.93
N LEU A 169 -3.42 -7.55 -4.70
CA LEU A 169 -2.97 -8.45 -3.63
C LEU A 169 -3.63 -8.01 -2.33
N TRP A 170 -4.13 -8.93 -1.50
CA TRP A 170 -4.75 -8.61 -0.21
C TRP A 170 -4.53 -9.72 0.82
N LEU A 171 -4.73 -9.37 2.09
CA LEU A 171 -4.81 -10.30 3.20
C LEU A 171 -6.25 -10.79 3.36
N ASP A 172 -6.42 -12.10 3.48
CA ASP A 172 -7.71 -12.78 3.51
C ASP A 172 -7.86 -13.62 4.77
N GLY A 173 -8.74 -13.20 5.66
CA GLY A 173 -9.03 -13.83 6.94
C GLY A 173 -10.15 -14.86 6.90
N ARG A 174 -10.66 -15.29 5.73
CA ARG A 174 -11.80 -16.21 5.66
C ARG A 174 -11.54 -17.52 6.41
N ALA A 175 -10.33 -18.07 6.29
CA ALA A 175 -9.97 -19.31 6.97
C ALA A 175 -9.75 -19.08 8.48
N ALA A 176 -9.20 -17.92 8.88
CA ALA A 176 -9.01 -17.57 10.29
C ALA A 176 -10.33 -17.38 11.04
N ALA A 177 -11.38 -16.96 10.35
CA ALA A 177 -12.72 -16.86 10.93
C ALA A 177 -13.34 -18.22 11.26
N ASP A 178 -12.90 -19.31 10.60
CA ASP A 178 -13.34 -20.68 10.85
C ASP A 178 -12.60 -21.38 12.02
N HIS A 179 -12.04 -20.59 12.95
CA HIS A 179 -11.32 -20.97 14.18
C HIS A 179 -10.04 -21.82 14.06
N ASP A 180 -9.79 -22.47 12.92
CA ASP A 180 -8.64 -23.37 12.69
C ASP A 180 -7.76 -22.98 11.49
N GLY A 181 -8.04 -21.85 10.82
CA GLY A 181 -7.27 -21.41 9.66
C GLY A 181 -6.35 -20.22 9.94
N ASP A 182 -5.42 -19.98 9.01
CA ASP A 182 -4.55 -18.81 9.02
C ASP A 182 -5.06 -17.72 8.07
N THR A 183 -4.66 -16.47 8.31
CA THR A 183 -4.76 -15.42 7.29
C THR A 183 -3.90 -15.81 6.10
N ARG A 184 -4.44 -15.61 4.90
CA ARG A 184 -3.82 -15.97 3.62
C ARG A 184 -3.54 -14.73 2.79
N VAL A 185 -2.68 -14.88 1.80
CA VAL A 185 -2.46 -13.86 0.77
C VAL A 185 -3.12 -14.32 -0.52
N TYR A 186 -3.99 -13.49 -1.06
CA TYR A 186 -4.64 -13.73 -2.34
C TYR A 186 -4.35 -12.61 -3.34
N ALA A 187 -4.46 -12.96 -4.61
CA ALA A 187 -4.34 -12.03 -5.72
C ALA A 187 -5.43 -12.26 -6.77
N ARG A 188 -5.77 -11.22 -7.51
CA ARG A 188 -6.61 -11.32 -8.71
C ARG A 188 -6.37 -10.14 -9.65
N THR A 189 -6.77 -10.32 -10.91
CA THR A 189 -6.75 -9.25 -11.90
C THR A 189 -8.09 -8.54 -12.00
N ILE A 190 -8.07 -7.27 -12.35
CA ILE A 190 -9.28 -6.47 -12.60
C ILE A 190 -9.09 -5.70 -13.91
N ASP A 191 -10.00 -5.82 -14.87
CA ASP A 191 -9.91 -5.03 -16.11
C ASP A 191 -10.49 -3.61 -15.95
N ARG A 192 -10.34 -2.78 -16.97
CA ARG A 192 -10.92 -1.41 -17.00
C ARG A 192 -12.45 -1.33 -16.99
N ALA A 193 -13.18 -2.43 -17.20
CA ALA A 193 -14.62 -2.51 -16.94
C ALA A 193 -14.93 -2.99 -15.50
N GLY A 194 -13.87 -3.28 -14.73
CA GLY A 194 -13.87 -3.86 -13.40
C GLY A 194 -14.38 -5.30 -13.38
N VAL A 195 -14.22 -6.05 -14.48
CA VAL A 195 -14.43 -7.49 -14.48
C VAL A 195 -13.31 -8.14 -13.68
N LEU A 196 -13.71 -8.99 -12.73
CA LEU A 196 -12.82 -9.69 -11.82
C LEU A 196 -12.32 -11.00 -12.46
N GLY A 197 -11.00 -11.19 -12.53
CA GLY A 197 -10.37 -12.50 -12.82
C GLY A 197 -10.42 -13.41 -11.59
N ALA A 198 -10.07 -14.69 -11.71
CA ALA A 198 -10.13 -15.64 -10.59
C ALA A 198 -9.26 -15.23 -9.38
N GLU A 199 -9.70 -15.54 -8.17
CA GLU A 199 -8.86 -15.45 -6.96
C GLU A 199 -7.77 -16.52 -7.02
N THR A 200 -6.52 -16.13 -6.80
CA THR A 200 -5.36 -17.02 -6.75
C THR A 200 -4.73 -16.95 -5.36
N LEU A 201 -4.57 -18.10 -4.71
CA LEU A 201 -3.83 -18.20 -3.46
C LEU A 201 -2.34 -17.99 -3.74
N VAL A 202 -1.74 -17.01 -3.07
CA VAL A 202 -0.31 -16.67 -3.16
C VAL A 202 0.45 -17.26 -1.98
N ASP A 203 -0.13 -17.13 -0.78
CA ASP A 203 0.43 -17.69 0.46
C ASP A 203 -0.68 -18.24 1.36
N ALA A 204 -0.45 -19.42 1.92
CA ALA A 204 -1.39 -20.13 2.78
C ALA A 204 -1.38 -19.65 4.23
N ARG A 205 -0.36 -18.88 4.64
CA ARG A 205 -0.21 -18.37 6.00
C ARG A 205 0.52 -17.04 5.95
N ALA A 206 0.04 -16.02 6.64
CA ALA A 206 0.67 -14.71 6.70
C ALA A 206 0.30 -13.97 7.99
N CYS A 207 0.99 -12.87 8.26
CA CYS A 207 0.60 -11.94 9.33
C CYS A 207 -0.73 -11.26 8.98
N SER A 208 -1.68 -11.24 9.91
CA SER A 208 -3.05 -10.75 9.68
C SER A 208 -3.22 -9.22 9.63
N CYS A 209 -2.22 -8.46 10.07
CA CYS A 209 -2.36 -7.03 10.36
C CYS A 209 -1.35 -6.13 9.64
N CYS A 210 -0.55 -6.69 8.74
CA CYS A 210 0.53 -5.96 8.08
C CYS A 210 0.13 -5.60 6.65
N PRO A 211 0.23 -4.32 6.25
CA PRO A 211 0.07 -3.92 4.85
C PRO A 211 0.90 -4.77 3.90
N THR A 212 0.34 -5.14 2.75
CA THR A 212 1.12 -5.73 1.67
C THR A 212 1.75 -4.64 0.78
N ALA A 213 2.54 -5.05 -0.20
CA ALA A 213 3.08 -4.17 -1.23
C ALA A 213 3.12 -4.90 -2.59
N LEU A 214 2.92 -4.16 -3.68
CA LEU A 214 2.92 -4.68 -5.05
C LEU A 214 3.48 -3.64 -6.02
N VAL A 215 4.46 -4.02 -6.85
CA VAL A 215 5.04 -3.15 -7.88
C VAL A 215 5.22 -3.90 -9.21
N ARG A 216 5.08 -3.17 -10.32
CA ARG A 216 5.47 -3.64 -11.66
C ARG A 216 6.97 -3.39 -11.86
N LEU A 217 7.66 -4.37 -12.42
CA LEU A 217 9.09 -4.32 -12.74
C LEU A 217 9.33 -4.03 -14.23
N ALA A 218 10.54 -3.58 -14.55
CA ALA A 218 10.94 -3.17 -15.90
C ALA A 218 10.85 -4.30 -16.94
N ASN A 219 11.01 -5.56 -16.50
CA ASN A 219 10.92 -6.74 -17.35
C ASN A 219 9.47 -7.21 -17.60
N GLY A 220 8.46 -6.45 -17.15
CA GLY A 220 7.04 -6.77 -17.30
C GLY A 220 6.46 -7.70 -16.23
N THR A 221 7.28 -8.21 -15.31
CA THR A 221 6.82 -9.01 -14.15
C THR A 221 6.41 -8.11 -12.99
N HIS A 222 5.80 -8.68 -11.95
CA HIS A 222 5.45 -7.97 -10.72
C HIS A 222 6.17 -8.57 -9.53
N LEU A 223 6.49 -7.74 -8.55
CA LEU A 223 7.01 -8.15 -7.25
C LEU A 223 5.98 -7.78 -6.18
N ALA A 224 5.59 -8.78 -5.39
CA ALA A 224 4.76 -8.63 -4.21
C ALA A 224 5.59 -8.83 -2.94
N ALA A 225 5.21 -8.16 -1.86
CA ALA A 225 5.79 -8.37 -0.54
C ALA A 225 4.72 -8.29 0.54
N TRP A 226 4.87 -9.12 1.58
CA TRP A 226 4.04 -9.11 2.78
C TRP A 226 4.86 -9.53 3.98
N ARG A 227 4.34 -9.31 5.19
CA ARG A 227 4.91 -9.93 6.39
C ARG A 227 4.32 -11.31 6.53
N ASP A 228 5.17 -12.31 6.45
CA ASP A 228 4.80 -13.71 6.60
C ASP A 228 4.67 -14.09 8.09
N ARG A 229 4.25 -15.32 8.38
CA ARG A 229 4.18 -15.91 9.72
C ARG A 229 4.50 -17.40 9.62
N SER A 230 5.70 -17.80 10.05
CA SER A 230 6.09 -19.21 10.09
C SER A 230 5.29 -20.02 11.13
N GLU A 231 5.55 -21.33 11.19
CA GLU A 231 5.00 -22.20 12.24
C GLU A 231 5.51 -21.80 13.63
N GLU A 232 6.73 -21.27 13.71
CA GLU A 232 7.39 -20.78 14.93
C GLU A 232 7.10 -19.30 15.24
N GLU A 233 6.07 -18.70 14.64
CA GLU A 233 5.75 -17.27 14.82
C GLU A 233 6.85 -16.30 14.38
N VAL A 234 7.75 -16.72 13.48
CA VAL A 234 8.71 -15.80 12.85
C VAL A 234 8.00 -14.99 11.79
N ARG A 235 8.09 -13.67 11.89
CA ARG A 235 7.38 -12.73 11.03
C ARG A 235 8.33 -11.93 10.15
N ASP A 236 9.04 -12.62 9.29
CA ASP A 236 9.93 -11.99 8.31
C ASP A 236 9.16 -11.56 7.05
N ILE A 237 9.80 -10.74 6.20
CA ILE A 237 9.17 -10.27 4.96
C ILE A 237 9.34 -11.33 3.88
N ALA A 238 8.23 -11.80 3.33
CA ALA A 238 8.20 -12.67 2.17
C ALA A 238 8.01 -11.87 0.88
N LEU A 239 8.50 -12.44 -0.22
CA LEU A 239 8.40 -11.94 -1.58
C LEU A 239 7.84 -13.02 -2.49
N ALA A 240 7.00 -12.65 -3.45
CA ALA A 240 6.70 -13.50 -4.60
C ALA A 240 6.65 -12.68 -5.88
N ARG A 241 6.91 -13.36 -7.01
CA ARG A 241 6.89 -12.75 -8.33
C ARG A 241 5.73 -13.29 -9.16
N PHE A 242 5.11 -12.40 -9.93
CA PHE A 242 4.09 -12.76 -10.91
C PHE A 242 4.65 -12.54 -12.32
N ASP A 243 4.61 -13.58 -13.15
CA ASP A 243 5.15 -13.55 -14.53
C ASP A 243 4.13 -13.11 -15.60
N GLY A 244 2.91 -12.75 -15.17
CA GLY A 244 1.79 -12.46 -16.06
C GLY A 244 0.72 -13.57 -16.09
N GLY A 245 1.04 -14.77 -15.60
CA GLY A 245 0.10 -15.88 -15.47
C GLY A 245 0.21 -16.67 -14.17
N HIS A 246 1.41 -16.78 -13.58
CA HIS A 246 1.67 -17.59 -12.39
C HIS A 246 2.47 -16.81 -11.34
N TRP A 247 2.18 -17.13 -10.08
CA TRP A 247 2.99 -16.72 -8.93
C TRP A 247 4.12 -17.71 -8.71
N SER A 248 5.31 -17.21 -8.37
CA SER A 248 6.38 -18.06 -7.84
C SER A 248 6.07 -18.49 -6.41
N GLU A 249 6.76 -19.52 -5.93
CA GLU A 249 6.88 -19.75 -4.48
C GLU A 249 7.42 -18.50 -3.78
N SER A 250 7.02 -18.31 -2.53
CA SER A 250 7.48 -17.21 -1.71
C SER A 250 8.94 -17.44 -1.27
N GLU A 251 9.72 -16.37 -1.23
CA GLU A 251 11.08 -16.35 -0.71
C GLU A 251 11.24 -15.22 0.31
N LEU A 252 12.10 -15.40 1.30
CA LEU A 252 12.37 -14.33 2.26
C LEU A 252 13.17 -13.20 1.61
N LEU A 253 12.72 -11.96 1.82
CA LEU A 253 13.50 -10.77 1.50
C LEU A 253 14.80 -10.74 2.32
N HIS A 254 14.67 -11.07 3.61
CA HIS A 254 15.78 -11.22 4.55
C HIS A 254 15.30 -12.03 5.75
N ALA A 255 16.16 -12.89 6.30
CA ALA A 255 15.89 -13.66 7.51
C ALA A 255 16.27 -12.82 8.74
N ASP A 256 15.35 -11.97 9.22
CA ASP A 256 15.57 -11.18 10.43
C ASP A 256 15.39 -12.01 11.70
N GLY A 257 14.56 -13.06 11.64
CA GLY A 257 14.26 -13.94 12.77
C GLY A 257 13.39 -13.26 13.83
N TRP A 258 12.51 -12.34 13.42
CA TRP A 258 11.64 -11.65 14.38
C TRP A 258 10.49 -12.55 14.83
N GLU A 259 10.67 -13.23 15.96
CA GLU A 259 9.63 -14.02 16.63
C GLU A 259 8.68 -13.12 17.41
N ILE A 260 7.39 -13.16 17.09
CA ILE A 260 6.34 -12.40 17.79
C ILE A 260 4.96 -13.04 17.61
N ASP A 261 4.33 -13.37 18.72
CA ASP A 261 2.90 -13.70 18.78
C ASP A 261 2.08 -12.43 19.02
N GLY A 262 1.87 -11.65 17.94
CA GLY A 262 1.18 -10.37 18.05
C GLY A 262 1.06 -9.61 16.74
N CYS A 263 0.46 -8.41 16.84
CA CYS A 263 0.18 -7.55 15.71
C CYS A 263 1.21 -6.41 15.62
N PRO A 264 2.29 -6.54 14.82
CA PRO A 264 3.27 -5.47 14.68
C PRO A 264 2.77 -4.29 13.85
N VAL A 265 1.75 -4.51 13.01
CA VAL A 265 1.14 -3.51 12.10
C VAL A 265 2.20 -2.73 11.32
N ASN A 266 3.19 -3.48 10.83
CA ASN A 266 4.36 -2.98 10.14
C ASN A 266 4.62 -3.87 8.93
N GLY A 267 3.99 -3.56 7.80
CA GLY A 267 4.21 -4.25 6.53
C GLY A 267 5.40 -3.68 5.76
N PRO A 268 5.87 -4.37 4.71
CA PRO A 268 6.87 -3.82 3.82
C PRO A 268 6.30 -2.71 2.92
N ARG A 269 7.19 -1.95 2.29
CA ARG A 269 6.90 -1.12 1.11
C ARG A 269 7.88 -1.45 0.00
N LEU A 270 7.41 -1.37 -1.22
CA LEU A 270 8.20 -1.60 -2.44
C LEU A 270 8.17 -0.36 -3.32
N ALA A 271 9.28 -0.07 -3.98
CA ALA A 271 9.36 0.90 -5.06
C ALA A 271 10.17 0.29 -6.21
N ALA A 272 9.84 0.64 -7.46
CA ALA A 272 10.55 0.14 -8.63
C ALA A 272 10.83 1.27 -9.63
N SER A 273 11.98 1.18 -10.29
CA SER A 273 12.38 1.96 -11.45
C SER A 273 12.85 1.02 -12.57
N PRO A 274 13.12 1.52 -13.79
CA PRO A 274 13.62 0.68 -14.87
C PRO A 274 14.88 -0.13 -14.53
N ALA A 275 15.74 0.36 -13.63
CA ALA A 275 17.00 -0.28 -13.27
C ALA A 275 17.01 -0.93 -11.87
N CYS A 276 16.21 -0.42 -10.93
CA CYS A 276 16.32 -0.76 -9.51
C CYS A 276 14.96 -1.09 -8.91
N VAL A 277 14.95 -1.99 -7.94
CA VAL A 277 13.82 -2.24 -7.04
C VAL A 277 14.30 -2.06 -5.61
N ALA A 278 13.49 -1.44 -4.77
CA ALA A 278 13.78 -1.18 -3.37
C ALA A 278 12.68 -1.74 -2.48
N ALA A 279 13.06 -2.28 -1.33
CA ALA A 279 12.16 -2.72 -0.28
C ALA A 279 12.54 -2.05 1.04
N THR A 280 11.55 -1.57 1.80
CA THR A 280 11.75 -1.08 3.17
C THR A 280 10.82 -1.82 4.12
N TRP A 281 11.29 -2.09 5.32
CA TRP A 281 10.51 -2.73 6.36
C TRP A 281 11.06 -2.40 7.74
N TYR A 282 10.19 -2.46 8.73
CA TYR A 282 10.59 -2.50 10.13
C TYR A 282 10.83 -3.95 10.57
N THR A 283 11.81 -4.17 11.44
CA THR A 283 11.97 -5.44 12.14
C THR A 283 12.17 -5.22 13.64
N GLY A 284 11.43 -5.99 14.43
CA GLY A 284 11.56 -6.00 15.89
C GLY A 284 12.69 -6.89 16.40
N ALA A 285 13.38 -7.64 15.53
CA ALA A 285 14.52 -8.47 15.92
C ALA A 285 15.63 -7.64 16.59
N ASP A 286 15.89 -6.43 16.06
CA ASP A 286 16.80 -5.45 16.63
C ASP A 286 16.20 -4.02 16.69
N GLY A 287 14.90 -3.88 16.41
CA GLY A 287 14.18 -2.61 16.47
C GLY A 287 14.69 -1.59 15.44
N SER A 288 14.74 -1.97 14.16
CA SER A 288 15.29 -1.13 13.09
C SER A 288 14.36 -1.00 11.88
N VAL A 289 14.47 0.10 11.15
CA VAL A 289 13.93 0.25 9.79
C VAL A 289 15.07 0.00 8.82
N ARG A 290 14.84 -0.92 7.89
CA ARG A 290 15.82 -1.38 6.92
C ARG A 290 15.35 -1.09 5.51
N VAL A 291 16.29 -0.79 4.63
CA VAL A 291 16.09 -0.70 3.18
C VAL A 291 17.03 -1.68 2.50
N SER A 292 16.56 -2.39 1.50
CA SER A 292 17.41 -3.17 0.60
C SER A 292 17.08 -2.89 -0.86
N PHE A 293 18.09 -3.01 -1.72
CA PHE A 293 18.01 -2.75 -3.16
C PHE A 293 18.31 -4.01 -3.96
N GLY A 294 17.60 -4.19 -5.06
CA GLY A 294 17.85 -5.22 -6.06
C GLY A 294 17.83 -4.61 -7.47
N ASP A 295 18.30 -5.38 -8.45
CA ASP A 295 18.11 -5.04 -9.86
C ASP A 295 16.72 -5.52 -10.29
N SER A 296 15.93 -4.63 -10.89
CA SER A 296 14.53 -4.90 -11.23
C SER A 296 14.35 -6.00 -12.28
N ARG A 297 15.43 -6.42 -12.96
CA ARG A 297 15.40 -7.41 -14.05
C ARG A 297 15.77 -8.81 -13.59
N VAL A 298 16.35 -8.96 -12.40
CA VAL A 298 16.81 -10.26 -11.85
C VAL A 298 16.24 -10.48 -10.45
N ARG A 299 16.42 -11.69 -9.91
CA ARG A 299 16.02 -12.03 -8.54
C ARG A 299 17.12 -11.64 -7.55
N GLY A 300 16.71 -11.34 -6.32
CA GLY A 300 17.59 -11.05 -5.20
C GLY A 300 17.65 -9.58 -4.80
N PHE A 301 17.93 -9.38 -3.52
CA PHE A 301 18.17 -8.09 -2.89
C PHE A 301 19.56 -8.11 -2.25
N GLY A 302 20.21 -6.95 -2.19
CA GLY A 302 21.49 -6.77 -1.51
C GLY A 302 21.37 -6.84 0.01
N ALA A 303 22.49 -6.60 0.69
CA ALA A 303 22.50 -6.50 2.15
C ALA A 303 21.60 -5.34 2.63
N PRO A 304 20.75 -5.55 3.65
CA PRO A 304 19.92 -4.49 4.20
C PRO A 304 20.75 -3.37 4.83
N ILE A 305 20.28 -2.14 4.66
CA ILE A 305 20.86 -0.92 5.22
C ILE A 305 19.89 -0.38 6.27
N ARG A 306 20.37 -0.13 7.49
CA ARG A 306 19.60 0.55 8.53
C ARG A 306 19.43 2.03 8.21
N VAL A 307 18.22 2.56 8.31
CA VAL A 307 17.88 3.95 7.93
C VAL A 307 17.20 4.76 9.04
N ASP A 308 17.07 4.21 10.25
CA ASP A 308 16.53 4.90 11.42
C ASP A 308 17.61 5.49 12.36
N ASP A 309 17.16 6.21 13.39
CA ASP A 309 17.98 6.93 14.36
C ASP A 309 18.23 6.17 15.68
N GLY A 310 17.82 4.90 15.79
CA GLY A 310 17.95 4.10 17.01
C GLY A 310 16.64 3.69 17.66
N SER A 311 15.53 4.39 17.39
CA SER A 311 14.24 4.13 18.05
C SER A 311 13.04 4.38 17.13
N PRO A 312 12.94 3.67 15.99
CA PRO A 312 11.85 3.86 15.06
C PRO A 312 10.54 3.22 15.53
N GLU A 313 9.43 3.88 15.23
CA GLU A 313 8.07 3.29 15.34
C GLU A 313 7.69 2.42 14.12
N GLY A 314 8.61 2.33 13.14
CA GLY A 314 8.40 1.64 11.88
C GLY A 314 7.66 2.50 10.84
N ARG A 315 6.78 1.89 10.06
CA ARG A 315 5.95 2.52 9.01
C ARG A 315 6.76 3.30 7.97
N GLY A 316 7.89 2.74 7.55
CA GLY A 316 8.72 3.32 6.49
C GLY A 316 8.00 3.30 5.14
N ASP A 317 8.35 4.25 4.27
CA ASP A 317 7.85 4.33 2.90
C ASP A 317 9.00 4.59 1.89
N LEU A 318 8.76 4.31 0.61
CA LEU A 318 9.76 4.40 -0.46
C LEU A 318 9.18 4.96 -1.76
N ALA A 319 9.96 5.81 -2.43
CA ALA A 319 9.71 6.19 -3.82
C ALA A 319 11.03 6.44 -4.56
N PHE A 320 11.02 6.28 -5.88
CA PHE A 320 12.09 6.78 -6.76
C PHE A 320 11.73 8.18 -7.25
N LEU A 321 12.72 9.09 -7.31
CA LEU A 321 12.52 10.40 -7.93
C LEU A 321 12.62 10.31 -9.47
N PRO A 322 11.92 11.19 -10.21
CA PRO A 322 11.93 11.20 -11.68
C PRO A 322 13.30 11.48 -12.33
N ASP A 323 14.24 12.11 -11.60
CA ASP A 323 15.52 12.57 -12.16
C ASP A 323 16.73 11.81 -11.58
N GLU A 324 17.07 10.66 -12.18
CA GLU A 324 18.34 9.89 -12.13
C GLU A 324 19.18 9.79 -10.82
N GLN A 325 18.67 10.18 -9.66
CA GLN A 325 19.42 10.24 -8.40
C GLN A 325 18.78 9.34 -7.36
N GLY A 326 18.76 8.05 -7.68
CA GLY A 326 18.56 6.98 -6.71
C GLY A 326 17.22 6.97 -5.97
N PRO A 327 17.06 6.01 -5.05
CA PRO A 327 15.87 5.88 -4.23
C PRO A 327 15.83 6.94 -3.12
N VAL A 328 14.65 7.51 -2.88
CA VAL A 328 14.39 8.34 -1.72
C VAL A 328 13.52 7.55 -0.75
N ALA A 329 14.02 7.36 0.47
CA ALA A 329 13.24 6.82 1.58
C ALA A 329 12.46 7.95 2.24
N ALA A 330 11.19 7.71 2.56
CA ALA A 330 10.42 8.60 3.43
C ALA A 330 10.25 7.94 4.81
N ARG A 331 10.59 8.71 5.85
CA ARG A 331 10.64 8.32 7.26
C ARG A 331 9.25 8.05 7.84
N GLY A 332 9.19 7.10 8.77
CA GLY A 332 8.04 6.78 9.59
C GLY A 332 7.37 8.00 10.21
N ALA A 333 6.06 8.12 9.99
CA ALA A 333 5.25 9.16 10.59
C ALA A 333 5.16 8.92 12.10
N ARG A 334 5.88 9.73 12.89
CA ARG A 334 5.51 9.96 14.28
C ARG A 334 4.28 10.86 14.30
N VAL A 335 3.09 10.28 14.29
CA VAL A 335 1.88 11.04 14.66
C VAL A 335 1.80 11.00 16.18
N GLN A 336 2.54 11.87 16.86
CA GLN A 336 2.22 12.20 18.25
C GLN A 336 0.92 12.99 18.23
N SER A 337 -0.21 12.30 18.43
CA SER A 337 -1.34 12.91 19.11
C SER A 337 -0.95 13.01 20.59
N THR A 338 -0.45 14.17 21.00
CA THR A 338 -0.53 14.53 22.42
C THR A 338 -1.86 15.28 22.62
N PRO A 339 -2.55 15.06 23.76
CA PRO A 339 -3.94 15.51 23.98
C PRO A 339 -4.18 17.00 23.79
#